data_AF-A0A7Y5KH89-F1
#
_entry.id   AF-A0A7Y5KH89-F1
#
_cell.length_a   1.000
_cell.length_b   1.000
_cell.length_c   1.000
_cell.angle_alpha   90.00
_cell.angle_beta   90.00
_cell.angle_gamma   90.00
#
_symmetry.space_group_name_H-M   'P 1'
#
loop_
_entity.id
_entity.type
_entity.pdbx_description
1 polymer ?
#
loop_
_entity_poly.entity_id
_entity_poly.type
_entity_poly.pdbx_seq_one_letter_code
_entity_poly.pdbx_strand_id
1 'polypeptide(L)'
;FWDSWASDITYQENYNKVDFDRNGIPDNEQSSNLANEYWKQSNELIVKKNRQFMPPDKVVMAHESGMEEYRFLNGRGFEYWKGFHWEWVFQNVLMPYAQQAVTPRINFIEGQGRTDYYSRMRFGLTTACLADAYFGFEQEGSFHEYSYLYDEYLADLGYPTSEAQELKPGVWVRYFDKGLVITNGSGAPQTVAANELQGGPYYRFQGGQDPAFNNGKLFTSVSLTGSGAPNDLANQTGDGILLFKQPTTLVVEIVVDNVARNMTSPGSNAVQLVGNWQQQELGKVGNTNAYCLNFGWGEYGAPYAFTNAGQGESRAVYTPTIGVAGEYEVYEWHSFHGNSDAEMQEAAAVPYTIQHRDGTATGTIDQSRRQGQWNRLGKFYFNAGAGASLTLTNKVSSGVVVADAVKFVHDSASSPIDPQPDTTPPAPPTGVKVQ
;
A
#
# COMPACT_ATOMS: atom_id res chain seq x y z
N PHE A 1 -9.53 -16.66 -7.35
CA PHE A 1 -9.45 -16.04 -6.02
C PHE A 1 -10.82 -16.17 -5.36
N TRP A 2 -10.85 -16.58 -4.10
CA TRP A 2 -12.08 -16.67 -3.30
C TRP A 2 -11.96 -15.71 -2.12
N ASP A 3 -12.81 -14.68 -2.11
CA ASP A 3 -12.79 -13.65 -1.08
C ASP A 3 -13.44 -14.14 0.22
N SER A 4 -14.63 -14.73 0.14
CA SER A 4 -15.33 -15.29 1.30
C SER A 4 -15.17 -16.81 1.40
N TRP A 5 -13.97 -17.28 1.75
CA TRP A 5 -13.67 -18.73 1.79
C TRP A 5 -14.23 -19.46 3.02
N ALA A 6 -14.25 -18.79 4.18
CA ALA A 6 -14.68 -19.33 5.47
C ALA A 6 -14.07 -20.71 5.78
N SER A 7 -12.89 -20.76 6.40
CA SER A 7 -12.19 -22.02 6.68
C SER A 7 -12.89 -22.97 7.67
N ASP A 8 -13.84 -22.45 8.44
CA ASP A 8 -14.77 -23.20 9.26
C ASP A 8 -16.14 -22.49 9.27
N ILE A 9 -17.19 -23.18 9.70
CA ILE A 9 -18.55 -22.60 9.80
C ILE A 9 -19.05 -22.51 11.23
N THR A 10 -18.17 -22.70 12.22
CA THR A 10 -18.57 -22.83 13.62
C THR A 10 -19.10 -21.53 14.22
N TYR A 11 -18.76 -20.40 13.60
CA TYR A 11 -19.20 -19.06 14.00
C TYR A 11 -20.61 -18.70 13.49
N GLN A 12 -21.21 -19.51 12.62
CA GLN A 12 -22.54 -19.24 12.06
C GLN A 12 -23.65 -19.54 13.08
N GLU A 13 -24.62 -18.63 13.23
CA GLU A 13 -25.70 -18.75 14.24
C GLU A 13 -26.50 -20.06 14.16
N ASN A 14 -26.65 -20.60 12.95
CA ASN A 14 -27.41 -21.83 12.69
C ASN A 14 -26.52 -23.02 12.29
N TYR A 15 -25.22 -22.96 12.59
CA TYR A 15 -24.26 -24.03 12.32
C TYR A 15 -24.75 -25.42 12.80
N ASN A 16 -25.37 -25.47 13.98
CA ASN A 16 -25.89 -26.71 14.56
C ASN A 16 -27.17 -27.26 13.90
N LYS A 17 -27.77 -26.53 12.94
CA LYS A 17 -29.00 -26.92 12.23
C LYS A 17 -28.73 -27.32 10.78
N VAL A 18 -27.47 -27.32 10.36
CA VAL A 18 -27.09 -27.69 8.99
C VAL A 18 -27.23 -29.19 8.80
N ASP A 19 -27.74 -29.58 7.64
CA ASP A 19 -27.92 -30.96 7.18
C ASP A 19 -27.35 -31.04 5.76
N PHE A 20 -26.02 -31.18 5.64
CA PHE A 20 -25.34 -31.23 4.35
C PHE A 20 -25.56 -32.57 3.64
N ASP A 21 -25.71 -33.66 4.40
CA ASP A 21 -25.95 -34.99 3.82
C ASP A 21 -27.42 -35.22 3.39
N ARG A 22 -28.32 -34.30 3.76
CA ARG A 22 -29.74 -34.24 3.42
C ARG A 22 -30.52 -35.44 3.92
N ASN A 23 -30.13 -36.01 5.05
CA ASN A 23 -30.81 -37.15 5.64
C ASN A 23 -32.00 -36.76 6.54
N GLY A 24 -32.23 -35.45 6.73
CA GLY A 24 -33.32 -34.90 7.54
C GLY A 24 -32.97 -34.73 9.03
N ILE A 25 -31.73 -35.01 9.42
CA ILE A 25 -31.20 -34.85 10.79
C ILE A 25 -29.99 -33.90 10.69
N PRO A 26 -29.97 -32.79 11.46
CA PRO A 26 -28.80 -31.92 11.48
C PRO A 26 -27.50 -32.69 11.75
N ASP A 27 -26.44 -32.42 10.98
CA ASP A 27 -25.19 -33.18 11.01
C ASP A 27 -24.60 -33.21 12.43
N ASN A 28 -24.71 -32.10 13.17
CA ASN A 28 -24.19 -32.00 14.54
C ASN A 28 -25.02 -32.75 15.59
N GLU A 29 -26.24 -33.17 15.29
CA GLU A 29 -27.01 -34.11 16.11
C GLU A 29 -26.52 -35.55 15.94
N GLN A 30 -25.92 -35.87 14.78
CA GLN A 30 -25.37 -37.19 14.48
C GLN A 30 -23.99 -37.38 15.12
N SER A 31 -23.11 -36.39 14.99
CA SER A 31 -21.80 -36.35 15.65
C SER A 31 -21.39 -34.90 15.90
N SER A 32 -20.76 -34.65 17.05
CA SER A 32 -20.27 -33.31 17.38
C SER A 32 -19.34 -32.81 16.29
N ASN A 33 -19.61 -31.60 15.80
CA ASN A 33 -18.82 -30.88 14.80
C ASN A 33 -18.83 -31.46 13.36
N LEU A 34 -19.71 -32.44 13.06
CA LEU A 34 -19.77 -33.10 11.75
C LEU A 34 -20.07 -32.13 10.60
N ALA A 35 -20.94 -31.13 10.81
CA ALA A 35 -21.22 -30.12 9.79
C ALA A 35 -19.94 -29.40 9.33
N ASN A 36 -19.06 -29.06 10.28
CA ASN A 36 -17.79 -28.39 9.96
C ASN A 36 -16.77 -29.35 9.31
N GLU A 37 -16.81 -30.63 9.65
CA GLU A 37 -16.01 -31.65 8.95
C GLU A 37 -16.44 -31.75 7.48
N TYR A 38 -17.75 -31.82 7.21
CA TYR A 38 -18.28 -31.80 5.85
C TYR A 38 -17.94 -30.50 5.11
N TRP A 39 -18.00 -29.36 5.78
CA TRP A 39 -17.59 -28.08 5.20
C TRP A 39 -16.12 -28.09 4.75
N LYS A 40 -15.19 -28.50 5.63
CA LYS A 40 -13.76 -28.57 5.32
C LYS A 40 -13.44 -29.57 4.21
N GLN A 41 -14.11 -30.72 4.20
CA GLN A 41 -13.98 -31.70 3.11
C GLN A 41 -14.48 -31.13 1.78
N SER A 42 -15.57 -30.35 1.83
CA SER A 42 -16.15 -29.69 0.65
C SER A 42 -15.24 -28.59 0.10
N ASN A 43 -14.58 -27.83 0.97
CA ASN A 43 -13.54 -26.85 0.62
C ASN A 43 -12.38 -27.49 -0.16
N GLU A 44 -11.87 -28.65 0.27
CA GLU A 44 -10.86 -29.37 -0.51
C GLU A 44 -11.44 -29.91 -1.83
N LEU A 45 -12.67 -30.45 -1.79
CA LEU A 45 -13.33 -31.03 -2.97
C LEU A 45 -13.58 -29.98 -4.06
N ILE A 46 -14.04 -28.78 -3.72
CA ILE A 46 -14.31 -27.72 -4.70
C ILE A 46 -13.01 -27.28 -5.39
N VAL A 47 -11.88 -27.19 -4.68
CA VAL A 47 -10.58 -26.88 -5.28
C VAL A 47 -10.12 -28.01 -6.20
N LYS A 48 -10.23 -29.26 -5.75
CA LYS A 48 -9.88 -30.44 -6.58
C LYS A 48 -10.72 -30.50 -7.85
N LYS A 49 -12.03 -30.24 -7.75
CA LYS A 49 -12.95 -30.21 -8.90
C LYS A 49 -12.64 -29.04 -9.83
N ASN A 50 -12.42 -27.84 -9.31
CA ASN A 50 -12.05 -26.68 -10.12
C ASN A 50 -10.78 -26.95 -10.94
N ARG A 51 -9.75 -27.55 -10.33
CA ARG A 51 -8.52 -27.92 -11.04
C ARG A 51 -8.71 -28.92 -12.19
N GLN A 52 -9.78 -29.71 -12.20
CA GLN A 52 -10.10 -30.59 -13.34
C GLN A 52 -10.56 -29.82 -14.57
N PHE A 53 -11.04 -28.58 -14.40
CA PHE A 53 -11.59 -27.75 -15.47
C PHE A 53 -10.74 -26.49 -15.75
N MET A 54 -9.79 -26.16 -14.88
CA MET A 54 -8.90 -25.02 -15.05
C MET A 54 -7.61 -25.41 -15.78
N PRO A 55 -7.03 -24.48 -16.56
CA PRO A 55 -5.68 -24.63 -17.08
C PRO A 55 -4.66 -24.88 -15.95
N PRO A 56 -3.65 -25.75 -16.15
CA PRO A 56 -2.69 -26.13 -15.10
C PRO A 56 -1.84 -25.00 -14.53
N ASP A 57 -1.73 -23.87 -15.24
CA ASP A 57 -0.99 -22.66 -14.84
C ASP A 57 -1.79 -21.73 -13.91
N LYS A 58 -3.07 -22.01 -13.66
CA LYS A 58 -3.92 -21.16 -12.83
C LYS A 58 -3.76 -21.47 -11.34
N VAL A 59 -3.68 -20.40 -10.56
CA VAL A 59 -3.57 -20.44 -9.10
C VAL A 59 -4.95 -20.45 -8.44
N VAL A 60 -5.07 -21.17 -7.33
CA VAL A 60 -6.27 -21.16 -6.48
C VAL A 60 -5.85 -20.71 -5.09
N MET A 61 -6.34 -19.55 -4.69
CA MET A 61 -6.03 -18.91 -3.43
C MET A 61 -7.31 -18.35 -2.81
N ALA A 62 -7.29 -18.23 -1.49
CA ALA A 62 -8.43 -17.83 -0.69
C ALA A 62 -8.03 -16.80 0.38
N HIS A 63 -8.91 -15.85 0.62
CA HIS A 63 -8.91 -15.02 1.83
C HIS A 63 -9.37 -15.83 3.03
N GLU A 64 -8.83 -15.52 4.21
CA GLU A 64 -9.26 -16.13 5.48
C GLU A 64 -9.21 -17.67 5.50
N SER A 65 -8.32 -18.27 4.70
CA SER A 65 -8.11 -19.71 4.67
C SER A 65 -7.43 -20.21 5.95
N GLY A 66 -7.76 -21.45 6.31
CA GLY A 66 -7.36 -22.09 7.55
C GLY A 66 -5.94 -22.67 7.48
N MET A 67 -5.47 -23.17 8.63
CA MET A 67 -4.10 -23.66 8.80
C MET A 67 -3.73 -24.87 7.96
N GLU A 68 -4.71 -25.69 7.55
CA GLU A 68 -4.45 -26.95 6.82
C GLU A 68 -4.66 -26.81 5.31
N GLU A 69 -5.19 -25.69 4.85
CA GLU A 69 -5.65 -25.55 3.47
C GLU A 69 -4.51 -25.25 2.50
N TYR A 70 -3.29 -24.96 2.99
CA TYR A 70 -2.06 -24.95 2.17
C TYR A 70 -1.89 -26.25 1.40
N ARG A 71 -2.40 -27.38 1.93
CA ARG A 71 -2.29 -28.71 1.30
C ARG A 71 -2.96 -28.77 -0.08
N PHE A 72 -3.90 -27.88 -0.35
CA PHE A 72 -4.62 -27.85 -1.62
C PHE A 72 -4.75 -26.44 -2.23
N LEU A 73 -4.49 -25.36 -1.50
CA LEU A 73 -4.42 -23.99 -2.03
C LEU A 73 -2.99 -23.60 -2.45
N ASN A 74 -2.90 -22.67 -3.38
CA ASN A 74 -1.66 -22.02 -3.80
C ASN A 74 -1.21 -20.94 -2.81
N GLY A 75 -2.10 -20.47 -1.94
CA GLY A 75 -1.77 -19.37 -1.05
C GLY A 75 -2.97 -18.79 -0.32
N ARG A 76 -2.68 -17.87 0.60
CA ARG A 76 -3.70 -17.19 1.41
C ARG A 76 -3.49 -15.69 1.50
N GLY A 77 -4.57 -14.96 1.73
CA GLY A 77 -4.51 -13.55 2.13
C GLY A 77 -4.85 -13.33 3.60
N PHE A 78 -4.34 -12.22 4.12
CA PHE A 78 -4.72 -11.66 5.41
C PHE A 78 -5.21 -10.24 5.19
N GLU A 79 -6.48 -10.01 5.46
CA GLU A 79 -7.04 -8.67 5.51
C GLU A 79 -6.92 -8.07 6.92
N TYR A 80 -6.99 -6.75 7.03
CA TYR A 80 -7.01 -6.03 8.31
C TYR A 80 -5.84 -6.39 9.24
N TRP A 81 -4.69 -6.76 8.68
CA TRP A 81 -3.57 -7.30 9.45
C TRP A 81 -2.90 -6.21 10.28
N LYS A 82 -2.92 -6.36 11.61
CA LYS A 82 -2.28 -5.42 12.56
C LYS A 82 -1.07 -6.02 13.28
N GLY A 83 -0.74 -7.28 12.95
CA GLY A 83 0.36 -8.02 13.55
C GLY A 83 0.06 -8.63 14.92
N PHE A 84 -1.23 -8.81 15.24
CA PHE A 84 -1.67 -9.49 16.45
C PHE A 84 -1.27 -10.97 16.44
N HIS A 85 -0.92 -11.50 17.62
CA HIS A 85 -0.51 -12.89 17.80
C HIS A 85 0.60 -13.32 16.82
N TRP A 86 1.57 -12.44 16.58
CA TRP A 86 2.47 -12.53 15.44
C TRP A 86 3.23 -13.85 15.37
N GLU A 87 3.88 -14.28 16.46
CA GLU A 87 4.74 -15.48 16.45
C GLU A 87 3.95 -16.72 16.04
N TRP A 88 2.75 -16.88 16.61
CA TRP A 88 1.91 -18.02 16.28
C TRP A 88 1.39 -17.94 14.85
N VAL A 89 0.91 -16.76 14.40
CA VAL A 89 0.42 -16.57 13.03
C VAL A 89 1.53 -16.83 12.01
N PHE A 90 2.73 -16.33 12.31
CA PHE A 90 3.91 -16.49 11.50
C PHE A 90 4.29 -17.97 11.35
N GLN A 91 4.46 -18.67 12.47
CA GLN A 91 4.91 -20.07 12.48
C GLN A 91 3.83 -21.07 12.03
N ASN A 92 2.58 -20.87 12.41
CA ASN A 92 1.51 -21.86 12.21
C ASN A 92 0.67 -21.58 10.97
N VAL A 93 0.84 -20.42 10.32
CA VAL A 93 0.09 -20.13 9.10
C VAL A 93 0.90 -19.51 7.98
N LEU A 94 1.60 -18.40 8.20
CA LEU A 94 2.38 -17.79 7.10
C LEU A 94 3.47 -18.74 6.57
N MET A 95 4.29 -19.30 7.45
CA MET A 95 5.39 -20.20 7.05
C MET A 95 4.92 -21.50 6.40
N PRO A 96 3.89 -22.23 6.90
CA PRO A 96 3.35 -23.39 6.21
C PRO A 96 2.88 -23.09 4.79
N TYR A 97 2.19 -21.96 4.57
CA TYR A 97 1.80 -21.58 3.22
C TYR A 97 3.01 -21.20 2.35
N ALA A 98 4.00 -20.49 2.90
CA ALA A 98 5.25 -20.15 2.19
C ALA A 98 6.03 -21.39 1.72
N GLN A 99 6.05 -22.44 2.55
CA GLN A 99 6.94 -23.60 2.35
C GLN A 99 6.25 -24.82 1.75
N GLN A 100 4.94 -24.99 1.98
CA GLN A 100 4.24 -26.25 1.72
C GLN A 100 3.00 -26.09 0.83
N ALA A 101 2.56 -24.86 0.53
CA ALA A 101 1.43 -24.64 -0.36
C ALA A 101 1.68 -25.18 -1.77
N VAL A 102 0.59 -25.43 -2.49
CA VAL A 102 0.63 -25.87 -3.90
C VAL A 102 1.36 -24.82 -4.74
N THR A 103 2.26 -25.27 -5.61
CA THR A 103 3.05 -24.37 -6.46
C THR A 103 2.27 -23.94 -7.71
N PRO A 104 2.46 -22.71 -8.21
CA PRO A 104 3.24 -21.62 -7.62
C PRO A 104 2.55 -21.04 -6.37
N ARG A 105 3.35 -20.56 -5.41
CA ARG A 105 2.85 -20.09 -4.10
C ARG A 105 2.64 -18.58 -4.10
N ILE A 106 1.50 -18.13 -3.60
CA ILE A 106 1.12 -16.71 -3.61
C ILE A 106 0.41 -16.35 -2.31
N ASN A 107 1.17 -15.84 -1.35
CA ASN A 107 0.62 -15.27 -0.12
C ASN A 107 0.54 -13.77 -0.23
N PHE A 108 -0.32 -13.17 0.59
CA PHE A 108 -0.36 -11.72 0.71
C PHE A 108 -0.83 -11.29 2.10
N ILE A 109 -0.32 -10.14 2.52
CA ILE A 109 -0.61 -9.52 3.80
C ILE A 109 -1.06 -8.09 3.51
N GLU A 110 -2.29 -7.78 3.89
CA GLU A 110 -2.83 -6.43 3.84
C GLU A 110 -2.75 -5.83 5.24
N GLY A 111 -1.69 -5.08 5.46
CA GLY A 111 -1.44 -4.40 6.72
C GLY A 111 -2.33 -3.18 6.90
N GLN A 112 -2.74 -2.91 8.14
CA GLN A 112 -3.52 -1.72 8.49
C GLN A 112 -2.83 -0.84 9.52
N GLY A 113 -2.92 0.48 9.32
CA GLY A 113 -2.54 1.46 10.33
C GLY A 113 -2.79 2.90 9.90
N ARG A 114 -2.19 3.84 10.61
CA ARG A 114 -2.15 5.24 10.16
C ARG A 114 -1.00 5.44 9.18
N THR A 115 -1.11 6.46 8.34
CA THR A 115 -0.11 6.80 7.32
C THR A 115 1.28 7.04 7.91
N ASP A 116 1.33 7.60 9.12
CA ASP A 116 2.54 7.91 9.86
C ASP A 116 3.06 6.75 10.74
N TYR A 117 2.43 5.57 10.70
CA TYR A 117 2.86 4.38 11.44
C TYR A 117 3.93 3.60 10.67
N TYR A 118 5.08 4.24 10.40
CA TYR A 118 6.18 3.64 9.65
C TYR A 118 6.67 2.32 10.25
N SER A 119 6.72 2.20 11.58
CA SER A 119 7.10 0.93 12.22
C SER A 119 6.12 -0.20 11.92
N ARG A 120 4.81 0.08 11.87
CA ARG A 120 3.79 -0.93 11.53
C ARG A 120 3.84 -1.32 10.07
N MET A 121 4.06 -0.35 9.18
CA MET A 121 4.27 -0.63 7.76
C MET A 121 5.50 -1.53 7.57
N ARG A 122 6.64 -1.19 8.17
CA ARG A 122 7.87 -2.02 8.14
C ARG A 122 7.65 -3.39 8.77
N PHE A 123 6.89 -3.49 9.85
CA PHE A 123 6.57 -4.76 10.49
C PHE A 123 5.85 -5.71 9.53
N GLY A 124 4.81 -5.21 8.84
CA GLY A 124 4.08 -5.99 7.84
C GLY A 124 4.93 -6.34 6.62
N LEU A 125 5.65 -5.37 6.04
CA LEU A 125 6.50 -5.60 4.87
C LEU A 125 7.60 -6.63 5.16
N THR A 126 8.32 -6.48 6.27
CA THR A 126 9.37 -7.43 6.63
C THR A 126 8.81 -8.82 6.96
N THR A 127 7.63 -8.90 7.60
CA THR A 127 6.90 -10.17 7.79
C THR A 127 6.58 -10.84 6.45
N ALA A 128 6.11 -10.07 5.46
CA ALA A 128 5.81 -10.57 4.14
C ALA A 128 7.07 -11.10 3.42
N CYS A 129 8.20 -10.39 3.55
CA CYS A 129 9.50 -10.86 3.05
C CYS A 129 9.98 -12.15 3.74
N LEU A 130 9.66 -12.37 5.02
CA LEU A 130 9.97 -13.63 5.70
C LEU A 130 9.11 -14.81 5.17
N ALA A 131 7.88 -14.54 4.76
CA ALA A 131 6.85 -15.54 4.44
C ALA A 131 6.51 -15.69 2.93
N ASP A 132 7.38 -15.20 2.04
CA ASP A 132 7.12 -15.22 0.58
C ASP A 132 5.74 -14.66 0.21
N ALA A 133 5.39 -13.51 0.79
CA ALA A 133 4.11 -12.85 0.60
C ALA A 133 4.25 -11.49 -0.11
N TYR A 134 3.23 -11.12 -0.87
CA TYR A 134 3.00 -9.74 -1.28
C TYR A 134 2.51 -8.92 -0.08
N PHE A 135 2.76 -7.62 -0.10
CA PHE A 135 2.35 -6.73 0.99
C PHE A 135 1.69 -5.47 0.46
N GLY A 136 0.56 -5.12 1.06
CA GLY A 136 -0.09 -3.82 0.92
C GLY A 136 -0.26 -3.20 2.31
N PHE A 137 -0.31 -1.87 2.37
CA PHE A 137 -0.58 -1.15 3.61
C PHE A 137 -1.64 -0.09 3.39
N GLU A 138 -2.70 -0.20 4.16
CA GLU A 138 -3.88 0.64 4.02
C GLU A 138 -4.26 1.31 5.34
N GLN A 139 -5.19 2.26 5.25
CA GLN A 139 -5.69 2.93 6.43
C GLN A 139 -6.53 1.99 7.30
N GLU A 140 -6.22 1.98 8.59
CA GLU A 140 -7.01 1.26 9.59
C GLU A 140 -8.50 1.66 9.54
N GLY A 141 -9.38 0.66 9.45
CA GLY A 141 -10.84 0.84 9.47
C GLY A 141 -11.44 1.38 8.17
N SER A 142 -10.72 1.30 7.04
CA SER A 142 -11.15 1.91 5.77
C SER A 142 -11.75 0.97 4.74
N PHE A 143 -12.05 -0.30 5.06
CA PHE A 143 -12.59 -1.29 4.09
C PHE A 143 -11.90 -1.24 2.71
N HIS A 144 -10.57 -1.21 2.69
CA HIS A 144 -9.74 -1.15 1.48
C HIS A 144 -9.83 0.14 0.65
N GLU A 145 -10.32 1.24 1.22
CA GLU A 145 -10.48 2.51 0.50
C GLU A 145 -9.16 3.25 0.28
N TYR A 146 -8.22 3.20 1.23
CA TYR A 146 -7.08 4.12 1.26
C TYR A 146 -5.73 3.41 1.34
N SER A 147 -5.02 3.42 0.22
CA SER A 147 -3.65 2.91 0.07
C SER A 147 -2.63 4.06 0.08
N TYR A 148 -1.39 3.74 0.48
CA TYR A 148 -0.31 4.72 0.52
C TYR A 148 0.98 4.13 -0.06
N LEU A 149 1.79 4.99 -0.66
CA LEU A 149 3.10 4.63 -1.18
C LEU A 149 4.17 4.93 -0.13
N TYR A 150 5.08 3.96 0.02
CA TYR A 150 6.20 4.05 0.95
C TYR A 150 7.54 3.85 0.24
N ASP A 151 8.59 4.49 0.73
CA ASP A 151 9.94 4.35 0.15
C ASP A 151 10.40 2.89 0.13
N GLU A 152 10.05 2.12 1.16
CA GLU A 152 10.37 0.71 1.28
C GLU A 152 9.78 -0.15 0.14
N TYR A 153 8.72 0.29 -0.55
CA TYR A 153 8.17 -0.44 -1.71
C TYR A 153 9.07 -0.39 -2.94
N LEU A 154 10.03 0.54 -2.98
CA LEU A 154 11.05 0.59 -4.04
C LEU A 154 12.22 -0.38 -3.78
N ALA A 155 12.24 -1.06 -2.63
CA ALA A 155 13.35 -1.91 -2.25
C ALA A 155 13.49 -3.14 -3.17
N ASP A 156 14.67 -3.27 -3.79
CA ASP A 156 15.09 -4.47 -4.50
C ASP A 156 16.19 -5.17 -3.69
N LEU A 157 15.77 -6.17 -2.91
CA LEU A 157 16.69 -7.03 -2.14
C LEU A 157 17.25 -8.19 -2.97
N GLY A 158 16.74 -8.44 -4.19
CA GLY A 158 17.04 -9.62 -5.00
C GLY A 158 16.30 -10.89 -4.52
N TYR A 159 16.83 -12.06 -4.85
CA TYR A 159 16.25 -13.33 -4.46
C TYR A 159 16.69 -13.73 -3.04
N PRO A 160 15.86 -14.49 -2.30
CA PRO A 160 16.24 -15.03 -1.01
C PRO A 160 17.41 -16.01 -1.16
N THR A 161 18.41 -15.87 -0.29
CA THR A 161 19.60 -16.74 -0.20
C THR A 161 19.55 -17.66 1.03
N SER A 162 18.52 -17.48 1.87
CA SER A 162 18.22 -18.33 3.02
C SER A 162 16.72 -18.47 3.20
N GLU A 163 16.33 -19.51 3.94
CA GLU A 163 15.04 -19.53 4.64
C GLU A 163 14.98 -18.42 5.71
N ALA A 164 13.79 -18.12 6.21
CA ALA A 164 13.63 -17.29 7.41
C ALA A 164 14.23 -18.00 8.64
N GLN A 165 14.95 -17.26 9.46
CA GLN A 165 15.70 -17.78 10.62
C GLN A 165 15.38 -16.96 11.86
N GLU A 166 15.15 -17.63 12.99
CA GLU A 166 15.05 -16.95 14.27
C GLU A 166 16.47 -16.55 14.73
N LEU A 167 16.71 -15.24 14.81
CA LEU A 167 17.98 -14.69 15.26
C LEU A 167 18.11 -14.79 16.79
N LYS A 168 16.99 -14.54 17.48
CA LYS A 168 16.78 -14.64 18.93
C LYS A 168 15.28 -14.62 19.22
N PRO A 169 14.82 -14.95 20.45
CA PRO A 169 13.39 -15.12 20.74
C PRO A 169 12.50 -13.99 20.19
N GLY A 170 11.67 -14.33 19.18
CA GLY A 170 10.73 -13.40 18.54
C GLY A 170 11.36 -12.36 17.60
N VAL A 171 12.63 -12.50 17.22
CA VAL A 171 13.31 -11.68 16.21
C VAL A 171 13.80 -12.58 15.10
N TRP A 172 13.33 -12.31 13.89
CA TRP A 172 13.58 -13.13 12.72
C TRP A 172 14.35 -12.36 11.65
N VAL A 173 15.14 -13.07 10.86
CA VAL A 173 15.95 -12.54 9.76
C VAL A 173 15.80 -13.41 8.51
N ARG A 174 15.85 -12.80 7.33
CA ARG A 174 16.02 -13.51 6.06
C ARG A 174 17.00 -12.77 5.17
N TYR A 175 17.93 -13.50 4.58
CA TYR A 175 18.98 -12.96 3.74
C TYR A 175 18.61 -13.04 2.26
N PHE A 176 19.01 -12.02 1.51
CA PHE A 176 18.80 -11.90 0.07
C PHE A 176 20.11 -11.54 -0.64
N ASP A 177 20.11 -11.60 -1.96
CA ASP A 177 21.29 -11.29 -2.77
C ASP A 177 21.90 -9.93 -2.43
N LYS A 178 21.06 -8.90 -2.29
CA LYS A 178 21.47 -7.49 -2.14
C LYS A 178 21.32 -6.97 -0.71
N GLY A 179 20.84 -7.79 0.23
CA GLY A 179 20.51 -7.30 1.57
C GLY A 179 19.90 -8.35 2.49
N LEU A 180 19.16 -7.89 3.49
CA LEU A 180 18.38 -8.72 4.40
C LEU A 180 17.18 -7.94 4.96
N VAL A 181 16.22 -8.67 5.51
CA VAL A 181 15.16 -8.11 6.36
C VAL A 181 15.28 -8.63 7.78
N ILE A 182 14.90 -7.80 8.75
CA ILE A 182 14.76 -8.19 10.16
C ILE A 182 13.35 -7.81 10.61
N THR A 183 12.68 -8.71 11.32
CA THR A 183 11.35 -8.49 11.90
C THR A 183 11.40 -8.75 13.40
N ASN A 184 10.99 -7.77 14.21
CA ASN A 184 10.78 -7.94 15.64
C ASN A 184 9.30 -8.21 15.92
N GLY A 185 8.94 -9.47 16.03
CA GLY A 185 7.62 -9.93 16.45
C GLY A 185 7.54 -10.31 17.93
N SER A 186 8.56 -10.00 18.73
CA SER A 186 8.65 -10.45 20.14
C SER A 186 7.65 -9.76 21.07
N GLY A 187 7.01 -8.67 20.65
CA GLY A 187 6.12 -7.89 21.52
C GLY A 187 6.84 -7.02 22.57
N ALA A 188 8.17 -6.94 22.51
CA ALA A 188 8.97 -6.02 23.30
C ALA A 188 10.01 -5.33 22.41
N PRO A 189 10.56 -4.16 22.79
CA PRO A 189 11.66 -3.56 22.05
C PRO A 189 12.88 -4.49 22.02
N GLN A 190 13.46 -4.71 20.84
CA GLN A 190 14.63 -5.56 20.65
C GLN A 190 15.74 -4.78 19.96
N THR A 191 16.96 -4.89 20.47
CA THR A 191 18.14 -4.33 19.80
C THR A 191 18.82 -5.40 18.97
N VAL A 192 19.08 -5.12 17.69
CA VAL A 192 19.91 -5.99 16.83
C VAL A 192 21.17 -5.24 16.42
N ALA A 193 22.32 -5.87 16.60
CA ALA A 193 23.63 -5.34 16.23
C ALA A 193 24.20 -6.05 14.99
N ALA A 194 25.08 -5.37 14.26
CA ALA A 194 25.66 -5.86 13.03
C ALA A 194 26.49 -7.16 13.20
N ASN A 195 27.06 -7.39 14.39
CA ASN A 195 27.81 -8.60 14.70
C ASN A 195 26.92 -9.85 14.93
N GLU A 196 25.60 -9.67 15.04
CA GLU A 196 24.64 -10.77 15.07
C GLU A 196 24.27 -11.25 13.65
N LEU A 197 24.63 -10.47 12.62
CA LEU A 197 24.23 -10.71 11.23
C LEU A 197 25.39 -11.27 10.40
N GLN A 198 25.05 -12.06 9.38
CA GLN A 198 26.01 -12.67 8.46
C GLN A 198 26.10 -11.89 7.15
N GLY A 199 27.24 -11.91 6.46
CA GLY A 199 27.36 -11.39 5.08
C GLY A 199 27.37 -9.86 4.92
N GLY A 200 27.65 -9.11 5.99
CA GLY A 200 27.82 -7.65 5.95
C GLY A 200 29.14 -7.20 5.28
N PRO A 201 29.43 -5.89 5.25
CA PRO A 201 28.69 -4.80 5.90
C PRO A 201 27.30 -4.56 5.32
N TYR A 202 26.44 -3.94 6.11
CA TYR A 202 25.09 -3.54 5.71
C TYR A 202 24.88 -2.04 5.91
N TYR A 203 23.93 -1.47 5.19
CA TYR A 203 23.54 -0.07 5.23
C TYR A 203 22.03 0.01 5.43
N ARG A 204 21.59 1.01 6.20
CA ARG A 204 20.21 1.47 6.06
C ARG A 204 20.10 2.17 4.71
N PHE A 205 18.95 2.05 4.03
CA PHE A 205 18.74 2.91 2.86
C PHE A 205 18.53 4.37 3.32
N GLN A 206 18.79 5.31 2.42
CA GLN A 206 18.46 6.72 2.59
C GLN A 206 17.05 6.95 2.04
N GLY A 207 16.10 7.28 2.93
CA GLY A 207 14.69 7.48 2.63
C GLY A 207 14.22 8.91 2.80
N GLY A 208 13.19 9.30 2.04
CA GLY A 208 12.44 10.54 2.23
C GLY A 208 11.41 10.47 3.37
N GLN A 209 10.88 9.27 3.62
CA GLN A 209 9.97 8.97 4.71
C GLN A 209 10.75 8.36 5.89
N ASP A 210 10.41 8.80 7.11
CA ASP A 210 11.14 8.48 8.34
C ASP A 210 12.68 8.58 8.21
N PRO A 211 13.22 9.74 7.77
CA PRO A 211 14.64 9.88 7.42
C PRO A 211 15.59 9.72 8.62
N ALA A 212 15.07 9.83 9.85
CA ALA A 212 15.83 9.52 11.06
C ALA A 212 16.14 8.01 11.16
N PHE A 213 15.15 7.17 10.82
CA PHE A 213 15.31 5.72 10.76
C PHE A 213 16.02 5.29 9.47
N ASN A 214 15.56 5.75 8.31
CA ASN A 214 16.08 5.46 6.97
C ASN A 214 17.18 6.46 6.57
N ASN A 215 18.29 6.44 7.31
CA ASN A 215 19.30 7.51 7.28
C ASN A 215 20.50 7.26 6.35
N GLY A 216 20.50 6.20 5.53
CA GLY A 216 21.58 5.91 4.58
C GLY A 216 22.92 5.44 5.18
N LYS A 217 23.03 5.38 6.52
CA LYS A 217 24.31 5.11 7.20
C LYS A 217 24.66 3.63 7.20
N LEU A 218 25.96 3.36 7.32
CA LEU A 218 26.46 2.03 7.68
C LEU A 218 25.75 1.53 8.94
N PHE A 219 25.19 0.32 8.86
CA PHE A 219 24.47 -0.31 9.94
C PHE A 219 25.41 -0.79 11.03
N THR A 220 25.18 -0.32 12.26
CA THR A 220 25.88 -0.77 13.46
C THR A 220 24.92 -1.49 14.40
N SER A 221 23.79 -0.85 14.71
CA SER A 221 22.67 -1.44 15.42
C SER A 221 21.35 -0.70 15.17
N VAL A 222 20.25 -1.31 15.59
CA VAL A 222 18.91 -0.71 15.63
C VAL A 222 18.14 -1.25 16.83
N SER A 223 17.35 -0.38 17.46
CA SER A 223 16.28 -0.80 18.38
C SER A 223 14.98 -0.84 17.58
N LEU A 224 14.45 -2.04 17.35
CA LEU A 224 13.16 -2.26 16.72
C LEU A 224 12.09 -2.24 17.81
N THR A 225 11.04 -1.45 17.63
CA THR A 225 9.97 -1.34 18.62
C THR A 225 9.19 -2.65 18.74
N GLY A 226 8.53 -2.85 19.87
CA GLY A 226 7.56 -3.91 20.08
C GLY A 226 6.74 -3.60 21.32
N SER A 227 5.47 -3.99 21.33
CA SER A 227 4.57 -3.83 22.48
C SER A 227 3.60 -5.00 22.57
N GLY A 228 3.04 -5.21 23.77
CA GLY A 228 2.20 -6.37 24.09
C GLY A 228 3.08 -7.60 24.32
N ALA A 229 2.94 -8.27 25.46
CA ALA A 229 3.74 -9.46 25.72
C ALA A 229 3.56 -10.53 24.62
N PRO A 230 4.50 -11.47 24.41
CA PRO A 230 4.32 -12.58 23.46
C PRO A 230 3.01 -13.35 23.64
N ASN A 231 2.46 -13.36 24.85
CA ASN A 231 1.20 -13.98 25.23
C ASN A 231 0.00 -13.00 25.29
N ASP A 232 0.20 -11.70 25.01
CA ASP A 232 -0.87 -10.70 24.86
C ASP A 232 -1.33 -10.67 23.40
N LEU A 233 -2.10 -11.71 23.03
CA LEU A 233 -2.40 -12.05 21.64
C LEU A 233 -3.14 -10.94 20.89
N ALA A 234 -3.87 -10.07 21.60
CA ALA A 234 -4.69 -9.02 21.00
C ALA A 234 -3.96 -7.69 20.80
N ASN A 235 -2.83 -7.46 21.47
CA ASN A 235 -2.15 -6.16 21.48
C ASN A 235 -0.69 -6.23 21.04
N GLN A 236 -0.21 -7.42 20.68
CA GLN A 236 1.15 -7.59 20.19
C GLN A 236 1.37 -6.79 18.90
N THR A 237 2.45 -6.02 18.86
CA THR A 237 2.91 -5.31 17.65
C THR A 237 4.44 -5.27 17.61
N GLY A 238 4.99 -4.94 16.46
CA GLY A 238 6.42 -5.00 16.18
C GLY A 238 6.92 -3.86 15.29
N ASP A 239 8.15 -4.04 14.82
CA ASP A 239 8.80 -3.21 13.80
C ASP A 239 9.67 -4.12 12.93
N GLY A 240 10.15 -3.61 11.81
CA GLY A 240 11.12 -4.29 10.99
C GLY A 240 12.10 -3.32 10.34
N ILE A 241 13.08 -3.87 9.64
CA ILE A 241 14.05 -3.08 8.87
C ILE A 241 14.53 -3.86 7.67
N LEU A 242 14.70 -3.15 6.55
CA LEU A 242 15.40 -3.62 5.36
C LEU A 242 16.82 -3.06 5.40
N LEU A 243 17.81 -3.92 5.15
CA LEU A 243 19.22 -3.54 5.12
C LEU A 243 19.85 -3.97 3.79
N PHE A 244 20.75 -3.15 3.27
CA PHE A 244 21.37 -3.34 1.95
C PHE A 244 22.87 -3.56 2.06
N LYS A 245 23.46 -4.37 1.18
CA LYS A 245 24.92 -4.62 1.13
C LYS A 245 25.72 -3.43 0.57
N GLN A 246 25.03 -2.47 -0.04
CA GLN A 246 25.60 -1.26 -0.60
C GLN A 246 24.76 -0.05 -0.15
N PRO A 247 25.32 1.18 -0.17
CA PRO A 247 24.52 2.39 -0.01
C PRO A 247 23.41 2.44 -1.06
N THR A 248 22.17 2.62 -0.59
CA THR A 248 20.95 2.64 -1.41
C THR A 248 20.13 3.86 -1.03
N THR A 249 19.57 4.56 -2.01
CA THR A 249 18.62 5.65 -1.80
C THR A 249 17.28 5.25 -2.40
N LEU A 250 16.22 5.23 -1.59
CA LEU A 250 14.87 4.91 -2.03
C LEU A 250 13.99 6.10 -1.66
N VAL A 251 13.44 6.78 -2.67
CA VAL A 251 12.55 7.92 -2.47
C VAL A 251 11.39 7.74 -3.44
N VAL A 252 10.22 7.39 -2.93
CA VAL A 252 9.01 7.35 -3.73
C VAL A 252 8.58 8.77 -4.07
N GLU A 253 7.81 8.91 -5.15
CA GLU A 253 7.25 10.20 -5.53
C GLU A 253 6.44 10.81 -4.37
N ILE A 254 6.67 12.09 -4.11
CA ILE A 254 5.93 12.85 -3.10
C ILE A 254 4.79 13.55 -3.81
N VAL A 255 3.55 13.18 -3.48
CA VAL A 255 2.35 13.84 -3.96
C VAL A 255 1.76 14.67 -2.83
N VAL A 256 1.47 15.94 -3.11
CA VAL A 256 0.67 16.81 -2.25
C VAL A 256 -0.63 17.07 -2.99
N ASP A 257 -1.72 16.63 -2.40
CA ASP A 257 -3.04 16.62 -3.02
C ASP A 257 -4.02 17.50 -2.22
N ASN A 258 -5.21 17.78 -2.75
CA ASN A 258 -6.25 18.44 -1.99
C ASN A 258 -6.92 17.53 -0.95
N VAL A 259 -6.85 16.22 -1.14
CA VAL A 259 -7.32 15.21 -0.20
C VAL A 259 -6.15 14.65 0.61
N ALA A 260 -6.28 14.68 1.93
CA ALA A 260 -5.24 14.20 2.83
C ALA A 260 -5.07 12.67 2.81
N ARG A 261 -6.15 11.91 2.60
CA ARG A 261 -6.13 10.45 2.59
C ARG A 261 -6.01 9.92 1.17
N ASN A 262 -5.23 8.85 0.98
CA ASN A 262 -5.09 8.11 -0.30
C ASN A 262 -4.56 8.90 -1.50
N MET A 263 -4.08 10.14 -1.30
CA MET A 263 -3.62 11.01 -2.39
C MET A 263 -2.41 11.86 -1.97
N THR A 264 -2.41 12.39 -0.74
CA THR A 264 -1.22 13.04 -0.17
C THR A 264 -0.26 12.01 0.42
N SER A 265 1.00 12.05 0.02
CA SER A 265 2.04 11.11 0.47
C SER A 265 2.27 11.20 1.99
N PRO A 266 2.54 10.06 2.66
CA PRO A 266 2.91 10.02 4.06
C PRO A 266 4.01 11.04 4.43
N GLY A 267 3.82 11.71 5.56
CA GLY A 267 4.73 12.75 6.05
C GLY A 267 4.48 14.15 5.49
N SER A 268 3.62 14.32 4.49
CA SER A 268 3.18 15.63 3.98
C SER A 268 1.75 15.96 4.43
N ASN A 269 1.42 17.24 4.47
CA ASN A 269 0.03 17.70 4.65
C ASN A 269 -0.60 17.96 3.29
N ALA A 270 -1.94 17.81 3.19
CA ALA A 270 -2.69 18.22 2.01
C ALA A 270 -2.50 19.71 1.71
N VAL A 271 -2.81 20.11 0.48
CA VAL A 271 -2.69 21.49 0.02
C VAL A 271 -3.39 22.47 0.96
N GLN A 272 -2.75 23.60 1.23
CA GLN A 272 -3.39 24.69 1.96
C GLN A 272 -4.14 25.59 0.97
N LEU A 273 -5.47 25.55 1.02
CA LEU A 273 -6.35 26.43 0.26
C LEU A 273 -6.65 27.71 1.04
N VAL A 274 -6.28 28.86 0.47
CA VAL A 274 -6.53 30.20 1.02
C VAL A 274 -7.44 30.95 0.06
N GLY A 275 -8.47 31.63 0.57
CA GLY A 275 -9.43 32.38 -0.24
C GLY A 275 -10.68 31.57 -0.61
N ASN A 276 -11.30 31.90 -1.73
CA ASN A 276 -12.62 31.40 -2.12
C ASN A 276 -12.53 30.12 -2.95
N TRP A 277 -11.97 29.05 -2.37
CA TRP A 277 -11.95 27.73 -2.99
C TRP A 277 -13.24 26.97 -2.70
N GLN A 278 -13.71 26.23 -3.70
CA GLN A 278 -14.81 25.29 -3.59
C GLN A 278 -14.27 23.88 -3.82
N GLN A 279 -14.73 22.93 -3.02
CA GLN A 279 -14.42 21.53 -3.19
C GLN A 279 -15.48 20.95 -4.14
N GLN A 280 -15.06 20.41 -5.29
CA GLN A 280 -15.96 19.56 -6.07
C GLN A 280 -16.21 18.27 -5.26
N GLU A 281 -17.27 17.50 -5.49
CA GLU A 281 -17.44 16.15 -4.90
C GLU A 281 -17.70 15.13 -6.01
N LEU A 282 -17.20 13.89 -5.89
CA LEU A 282 -17.34 12.84 -6.91
C LEU A 282 -18.81 12.58 -7.22
N GLY A 283 -19.63 12.41 -6.18
CA GLY A 283 -21.07 12.17 -6.31
C GLY A 283 -21.86 13.36 -6.88
N LYS A 284 -21.20 14.50 -7.13
CA LYS A 284 -21.79 15.72 -7.69
C LYS A 284 -21.37 16.00 -9.13
N VAL A 285 -20.56 15.14 -9.76
CA VAL A 285 -20.20 15.22 -11.19
C VAL A 285 -20.40 13.87 -11.87
N GLY A 286 -20.78 13.90 -13.15
CA GLY A 286 -20.97 12.69 -13.94
C GLY A 286 -19.67 11.94 -14.28
N ASN A 287 -18.55 12.64 -14.36
CA ASN A 287 -17.23 12.09 -14.67
C ASN A 287 -16.12 13.00 -14.10
N THR A 288 -14.94 12.44 -13.82
CA THR A 288 -13.77 13.18 -13.37
C THR A 288 -12.48 12.49 -13.83
N ASN A 289 -11.44 13.28 -14.06
CA ASN A 289 -10.07 12.83 -14.26
C ASN A 289 -9.12 13.48 -13.24
N ALA A 290 -9.65 13.83 -12.07
CA ALA A 290 -8.84 14.21 -10.92
C ALA A 290 -7.84 13.11 -10.57
N TYR A 291 -6.71 13.50 -10.00
CA TYR A 291 -5.73 12.55 -9.52
C TYR A 291 -6.28 11.76 -8.33
N CYS A 292 -6.01 10.47 -8.31
CA CYS A 292 -6.12 9.64 -7.12
C CYS A 292 -5.29 8.37 -7.28
N LEU A 293 -4.89 7.76 -6.17
CA LEU A 293 -4.32 6.40 -6.20
C LEU A 293 -5.40 5.33 -6.40
N ASN A 294 -6.59 5.53 -5.82
CA ASN A 294 -7.74 4.65 -5.99
C ASN A 294 -9.05 5.42 -5.82
N PHE A 295 -10.04 5.13 -6.68
CA PHE A 295 -11.42 5.56 -6.50
C PHE A 295 -12.11 4.53 -5.60
N GLY A 296 -12.01 4.71 -4.28
CA GLY A 296 -12.69 3.85 -3.31
C GLY A 296 -14.22 3.84 -3.49
N TRP A 297 -14.91 2.89 -2.86
CA TRP A 297 -16.35 2.65 -2.99
C TRP A 297 -17.27 3.69 -2.28
N GLY A 298 -16.76 4.90 -1.99
CA GLY A 298 -17.45 5.92 -1.19
C GLY A 298 -17.29 7.35 -1.69
N GLU A 299 -17.90 8.31 -0.98
CA GLU A 299 -17.98 9.75 -1.33
C GLU A 299 -16.63 10.49 -1.40
N TYR A 300 -15.52 9.80 -1.08
CA TYR A 300 -14.17 10.35 -1.04
C TYR A 300 -13.37 10.11 -2.34
N GLY A 301 -13.97 9.52 -3.38
CA GLY A 301 -13.31 9.22 -4.65
C GLY A 301 -13.06 10.46 -5.54
N ALA A 302 -12.06 11.27 -5.21
CA ALA A 302 -11.48 12.35 -6.02
C ALA A 302 -12.41 13.44 -6.58
N PRO A 303 -12.35 14.59 -5.93
CA PRO A 303 -12.66 15.83 -6.63
C PRO A 303 -11.73 16.95 -6.17
N TYR A 304 -10.91 17.45 -7.09
CA TYR A 304 -10.15 18.70 -7.02
C TYR A 304 -10.90 19.88 -6.36
N ALA A 305 -10.13 20.87 -5.91
CA ALA A 305 -10.65 22.19 -5.54
C ALA A 305 -10.66 23.13 -6.74
N PHE A 306 -11.58 24.09 -6.79
CA PHE A 306 -11.64 25.08 -7.85
C PHE A 306 -12.04 26.47 -7.34
N THR A 307 -11.68 27.50 -8.10
CA THR A 307 -12.08 28.90 -7.85
C THR A 307 -12.16 29.67 -9.16
N ASN A 308 -12.89 30.78 -9.17
CA ASN A 308 -12.99 31.62 -10.35
C ASN A 308 -11.78 32.56 -10.49
N ALA A 309 -11.58 33.06 -11.71
CA ALA A 309 -10.69 34.16 -12.02
C ALA A 309 -10.80 35.33 -11.02
N GLY A 310 -9.65 35.86 -10.60
CA GLY A 310 -9.51 36.94 -9.64
C GLY A 310 -8.18 37.67 -9.76
N GLN A 311 -7.75 38.32 -8.67
CA GLN A 311 -6.55 39.16 -8.63
C GLN A 311 -5.37 38.49 -7.88
N GLY A 312 -5.51 37.22 -7.49
CA GLY A 312 -4.51 36.44 -6.75
C GLY A 312 -4.78 36.37 -5.24
N GLU A 313 -6.00 36.69 -4.82
CA GLU A 313 -6.49 36.55 -3.46
C GLU A 313 -6.72 35.08 -3.06
N SER A 314 -7.10 34.22 -4.01
CA SER A 314 -7.19 32.77 -3.78
C SER A 314 -5.86 32.11 -4.14
N ARG A 315 -5.33 31.29 -3.22
CA ARG A 315 -4.05 30.60 -3.35
C ARG A 315 -4.17 29.14 -2.94
N ALA A 316 -3.57 28.24 -3.68
CA ALA A 316 -3.38 26.83 -3.30
C ALA A 316 -1.88 26.61 -3.06
N VAL A 317 -1.49 26.27 -1.83
CA VAL A 317 -0.09 26.12 -1.42
C VAL A 317 0.21 24.66 -1.11
N TYR A 318 0.99 24.04 -1.98
CA TYR A 318 1.44 22.66 -1.89
C TYR A 318 2.82 22.64 -1.22
N THR A 319 2.93 22.02 -0.05
CA THR A 319 4.17 22.00 0.75
C THR A 319 4.61 20.55 0.98
N PRO A 320 5.48 19.97 0.14
CA PRO A 320 5.98 18.61 0.37
C PRO A 320 6.95 18.58 1.55
N THR A 321 6.97 17.47 2.27
CA THR A 321 8.06 17.17 3.20
C THR A 321 9.21 16.51 2.44
N ILE A 322 10.30 17.24 2.21
CA ILE A 322 11.50 16.73 1.55
C ILE A 322 12.37 16.02 2.58
N GLY A 323 12.40 14.68 2.59
CA GLY A 323 13.27 13.94 3.53
C GLY A 323 14.71 13.78 3.04
N VAL A 324 14.93 13.77 1.73
CA VAL A 324 16.26 13.69 1.11
C VAL A 324 16.51 14.96 0.31
N ALA A 325 17.56 15.71 0.65
CA ALA A 325 17.95 16.86 -0.17
C ALA A 325 18.47 16.38 -1.53
N GLY A 326 18.10 17.08 -2.60
CA GLY A 326 18.48 16.68 -3.94
C GLY A 326 17.70 17.41 -5.02
N GLU A 327 17.90 16.98 -6.26
CA GLU A 327 17.14 17.42 -7.41
C GLU A 327 15.81 16.67 -7.50
N TYR A 328 14.73 17.42 -7.69
CA TYR A 328 13.40 16.86 -7.92
C TYR A 328 12.78 17.45 -9.18
N GLU A 329 12.21 16.60 -10.01
CA GLU A 329 11.27 17.03 -11.04
C GLU A 329 9.90 17.32 -10.42
N VAL A 330 9.32 18.47 -10.76
CA VAL A 330 8.03 18.94 -10.24
C VAL A 330 6.99 18.88 -11.34
N TYR A 331 5.85 18.26 -11.03
CA TYR A 331 4.71 18.08 -11.92
C TYR A 331 3.45 18.61 -11.26
N GLU A 332 2.54 19.14 -12.07
CA GLU A 332 1.17 19.48 -11.67
C GLU A 332 0.19 18.55 -12.39
N TRP A 333 -0.88 18.20 -11.69
CA TRP A 333 -2.06 17.56 -12.27
C TRP A 333 -3.25 18.50 -12.07
N HIS A 334 -4.10 18.57 -13.09
CA HIS A 334 -5.42 19.18 -12.99
C HIS A 334 -6.44 18.33 -13.77
N SER A 335 -7.68 18.39 -13.31
CA SER A 335 -8.83 17.81 -13.99
C SER A 335 -9.53 18.84 -14.89
N PHE A 336 -10.50 18.38 -15.66
CA PHE A 336 -11.56 19.28 -16.16
C PHE A 336 -12.58 19.59 -15.05
N HIS A 337 -13.18 20.76 -15.12
CA HIS A 337 -14.29 21.21 -14.30
C HIS A 337 -15.64 21.03 -15.01
N GLY A 338 -16.61 20.42 -14.33
CA GLY A 338 -17.94 20.12 -14.88
C GLY A 338 -18.19 18.61 -15.01
N ASN A 339 -19.15 18.22 -15.86
CA ASN A 339 -19.55 16.82 -16.03
C ASN A 339 -18.77 16.07 -17.12
N SER A 340 -18.09 16.79 -18.01
CA SER A 340 -17.27 16.22 -19.07
C SER A 340 -16.20 17.21 -19.53
N ASP A 341 -15.18 16.70 -20.24
CA ASP A 341 -14.16 17.51 -20.89
C ASP A 341 -14.72 18.48 -21.94
N ALA A 342 -15.88 18.20 -22.50
CA ALA A 342 -16.58 19.12 -23.41
C ALA A 342 -17.10 20.40 -22.73
N GLU A 343 -17.21 20.42 -21.39
CA GLU A 343 -17.72 21.54 -20.60
C GLU A 343 -16.60 22.43 -20.01
N MET A 344 -15.34 22.14 -20.34
CA MET A 344 -14.15 22.81 -19.81
C MET A 344 -14.21 24.34 -19.88
N GLN A 345 -13.85 24.97 -18.75
CA GLN A 345 -13.81 26.42 -18.58
C GLN A 345 -12.53 26.90 -17.87
N GLU A 346 -11.50 26.07 -17.84
CA GLU A 346 -10.28 26.31 -17.08
C GLU A 346 -9.45 27.44 -17.69
N ALA A 347 -8.73 28.15 -16.83
CA ALA A 347 -7.90 29.27 -17.21
C ALA A 347 -6.63 28.81 -17.95
N ALA A 348 -6.32 29.51 -19.05
CA ALA A 348 -5.19 29.14 -19.92
C ALA A 348 -3.81 29.65 -19.45
N ALA A 349 -3.73 30.34 -18.31
CA ALA A 349 -2.49 30.95 -17.83
C ALA A 349 -2.47 31.10 -16.30
N VAL A 350 -2.79 30.03 -15.56
CA VAL A 350 -2.77 30.00 -14.09
C VAL A 350 -1.35 30.23 -13.57
N PRO A 351 -1.07 31.32 -12.84
CA PRO A 351 0.28 31.59 -12.34
C PRO A 351 0.67 30.61 -11.24
N TYR A 352 1.89 30.08 -11.34
CA TYR A 352 2.53 29.30 -10.29
C TYR A 352 3.83 29.94 -9.79
N THR A 353 4.20 29.61 -8.56
CA THR A 353 5.45 30.00 -7.92
C THR A 353 6.02 28.80 -7.17
N ILE A 354 7.25 28.39 -7.46
CA ILE A 354 7.95 27.29 -6.79
C ILE A 354 9.08 27.87 -5.94
N GLN A 355 9.04 27.61 -4.63
CA GLN A 355 10.12 27.92 -3.71
C GLN A 355 11.08 26.73 -3.63
N HIS A 356 12.32 26.91 -4.08
CA HIS A 356 13.38 25.90 -4.04
C HIS A 356 14.63 26.45 -3.35
N ARG A 357 15.72 25.66 -3.27
CA ARG A 357 16.95 26.05 -2.54
C ARG A 357 17.52 27.39 -3.05
N ASP A 358 17.59 27.53 -4.37
CA ASP A 358 18.30 28.63 -5.04
C ASP A 358 17.44 29.90 -5.22
N GLY A 359 16.21 29.88 -4.71
CA GLY A 359 15.29 31.01 -4.79
C GLY A 359 13.89 30.58 -5.25
N THR A 360 13.29 31.41 -6.10
CA THR A 360 11.91 31.24 -6.53
C THR A 360 11.84 31.16 -8.05
N ALA A 361 11.18 30.14 -8.57
CA ALA A 361 10.82 30.02 -9.98
C ALA A 361 9.34 30.37 -10.17
N THR A 362 9.01 31.07 -11.26
CA THR A 362 7.63 31.44 -11.58
C THR A 362 7.29 31.04 -13.01
N GLY A 363 6.01 30.81 -13.27
CA GLY A 363 5.51 30.48 -14.59
C GLY A 363 3.99 30.44 -14.63
N THR A 364 3.43 29.90 -15.70
CA THR A 364 1.98 29.71 -15.86
C THR A 364 1.66 28.32 -16.36
N ILE A 365 0.53 27.77 -15.94
CA ILE A 365 -0.05 26.52 -16.45
C ILE A 365 -1.26 26.86 -17.33
N ASP A 366 -1.35 26.25 -18.50
CA ASP A 366 -2.55 26.26 -19.33
C ASP A 366 -3.45 25.10 -18.91
N GLN A 367 -4.38 25.35 -17.98
CA GLN A 367 -5.30 24.32 -17.47
C GLN A 367 -6.45 24.02 -18.44
N SER A 368 -6.58 24.75 -19.55
CA SER A 368 -7.59 24.47 -20.59
C SER A 368 -7.24 23.27 -21.48
N ARG A 369 -6.11 22.61 -21.20
CA ARG A 369 -5.53 21.51 -21.98
C ARG A 369 -4.72 20.62 -21.04
N ARG A 370 -4.50 19.36 -21.45
CA ARG A 370 -3.63 18.41 -20.73
C ARG A 370 -4.13 18.04 -19.32
N GLN A 371 -5.45 18.02 -19.19
CA GLN A 371 -6.16 17.50 -18.04
C GLN A 371 -5.94 15.99 -17.87
N GLY A 372 -5.97 15.50 -16.64
CA GLY A 372 -5.88 14.07 -16.35
C GLY A 372 -4.50 13.45 -16.62
N GLN A 373 -3.44 14.25 -16.53
CA GLN A 373 -2.06 13.79 -16.69
C GLN A 373 -1.08 14.66 -15.90
N TRP A 374 0.12 14.11 -15.62
CA TRP A 374 1.20 14.85 -14.97
C TRP A 374 1.91 15.81 -15.94
N ASN A 375 1.78 17.11 -15.69
CA ASN A 375 2.37 18.20 -16.47
C ASN A 375 3.66 18.71 -15.81
N ARG A 376 4.80 18.50 -16.48
CA ARG A 376 6.12 18.89 -15.95
C ARG A 376 6.29 20.41 -15.89
N LEU A 377 6.66 20.94 -14.73
CA LEU A 377 6.91 22.37 -14.49
C LEU A 377 8.40 22.72 -14.49
N GLY A 378 9.26 21.78 -14.10
CA GLY A 378 10.69 22.00 -14.04
C GLY A 378 11.41 20.99 -13.15
N LYS A 379 12.70 21.22 -12.97
CA LYS A 379 13.57 20.44 -12.10
C LYS A 379 14.32 21.41 -11.19
N PHE A 380 14.29 21.15 -9.89
CA PHE A 380 14.82 22.07 -8.90
C PHE A 380 15.49 21.31 -7.76
N TYR A 381 16.56 21.89 -7.23
CA TYR A 381 17.17 21.40 -6.01
C TYR A 381 16.38 21.86 -4.78
N PHE A 382 16.02 20.93 -3.91
CA PHE A 382 15.39 21.20 -2.62
C PHE A 382 16.30 20.76 -1.46
N ASN A 383 16.30 21.56 -0.39
CA ASN A 383 16.86 21.14 0.89
C ASN A 383 15.88 20.21 1.61
N ALA A 384 16.40 19.34 2.48
CA ALA A 384 15.55 18.55 3.35
C ALA A 384 14.76 19.46 4.32
N GLY A 385 13.52 19.08 4.62
CA GLY A 385 12.57 19.82 5.46
C GLY A 385 11.31 20.25 4.69
N ALA A 386 10.57 21.19 5.27
CA ALA A 386 9.30 21.72 4.74
C ALA A 386 9.44 23.13 4.13
N GLY A 387 10.64 23.48 3.65
CA GLY A 387 10.90 24.79 3.04
C GLY A 387 10.52 24.88 1.56
N ALA A 388 10.26 23.73 0.92
CA ALA A 388 9.81 23.64 -0.46
C ALA A 388 8.32 23.96 -0.57
N SER A 389 7.90 24.67 -1.61
CA SER A 389 6.48 24.83 -1.92
C SER A 389 6.20 25.11 -3.38
N LEU A 390 4.99 24.78 -3.83
CA LEU A 390 4.39 25.28 -5.06
C LEU A 390 3.12 26.04 -4.69
N THR A 391 2.98 27.27 -5.18
CA THR A 391 1.78 28.09 -4.99
C THR A 391 1.11 28.36 -6.32
N LEU A 392 -0.16 27.98 -6.48
CA LEU A 392 -1.05 28.46 -7.54
C LEU A 392 -1.85 29.66 -7.05
N THR A 393 -2.19 30.58 -7.94
CA THR A 393 -3.07 31.71 -7.62
C THR A 393 -4.17 31.87 -8.65
N ASN A 394 -5.32 32.40 -8.23
CA ASN A 394 -6.41 32.72 -9.16
C ASN A 394 -6.20 34.01 -9.97
N LYS A 395 -4.97 34.53 -10.06
CA LYS A 395 -4.64 35.77 -10.76
C LYS A 395 -4.67 35.58 -12.28
N VAL A 396 -5.87 35.45 -12.83
CA VAL A 396 -6.18 35.27 -14.25
C VAL A 396 -7.37 36.15 -14.63
N SER A 397 -7.51 36.50 -15.90
CA SER A 397 -8.58 37.40 -16.35
C SER A 397 -9.94 36.72 -16.53
N SER A 398 -9.96 35.41 -16.71
CA SER A 398 -11.17 34.62 -17.01
C SER A 398 -10.92 33.13 -16.78
N GLY A 399 -12.00 32.36 -16.66
CA GLY A 399 -11.95 30.90 -16.48
C GLY A 399 -11.87 30.46 -15.02
N VAL A 400 -11.89 29.16 -14.84
CA VAL A 400 -11.79 28.46 -13.56
C VAL A 400 -10.33 28.07 -13.31
N VAL A 401 -9.87 28.19 -12.08
CA VAL A 401 -8.56 27.68 -11.64
C VAL A 401 -8.81 26.45 -10.79
N VAL A 402 -8.17 25.35 -11.17
CA VAL A 402 -8.25 24.05 -10.51
C VAL A 402 -6.99 23.83 -9.66
N ALA A 403 -7.18 23.26 -8.47
CA ALA A 403 -6.14 22.82 -7.55
C ALA A 403 -6.41 21.37 -7.17
N ASP A 404 -5.57 20.47 -7.69
CA ASP A 404 -5.70 19.03 -7.49
C ASP A 404 -4.41 18.50 -6.84
N ALA A 405 -3.46 17.99 -7.63
CA ALA A 405 -2.25 17.36 -7.13
C ALA A 405 -0.96 18.00 -7.67
N VAL A 406 0.08 18.02 -6.84
CA VAL A 406 1.46 18.33 -7.24
C VAL A 406 2.36 17.18 -6.85
N LYS A 407 3.20 16.75 -7.78
CA LYS A 407 4.14 15.65 -7.60
C LYS A 407 5.60 16.11 -7.66
N PHE A 408 6.42 15.60 -6.74
CA PHE A 408 7.86 15.78 -6.69
C PHE A 408 8.55 14.42 -6.85
N VAL A 409 9.34 14.25 -7.91
CA VAL A 409 10.07 13.01 -8.20
C VAL A 409 11.55 13.24 -8.00
N HIS A 410 12.15 12.56 -7.03
CA HIS A 410 13.59 12.65 -6.77
C HIS A 410 14.39 12.01 -7.90
N ASP A 411 15.57 12.54 -8.22
CA ASP A 411 16.46 11.98 -9.25
C ASP A 411 16.90 10.53 -9.01
N SER A 412 16.90 10.08 -7.76
CA SER A 412 17.22 8.68 -7.43
C SER A 412 16.03 7.74 -7.57
N ALA A 413 14.82 8.25 -7.82
CA ALA A 413 13.74 7.39 -8.25
C ALA A 413 14.16 6.84 -9.60
N SER A 414 14.64 5.59 -9.63
CA SER A 414 14.73 4.83 -10.87
C SER A 414 13.40 5.02 -11.58
N SER A 415 13.42 5.38 -12.87
CA SER A 415 12.21 5.46 -13.70
C SER A 415 11.26 4.36 -13.24
N PRO A 416 9.99 4.70 -12.91
CA PRO A 416 9.09 3.76 -12.27
C PRO A 416 9.28 2.43 -12.96
N ILE A 417 9.52 1.39 -12.17
CA ILE A 417 9.28 0.05 -12.66
C ILE A 417 7.92 0.20 -13.35
N ASP A 418 7.88 0.12 -14.67
CA ASP A 418 6.67 -0.15 -15.40
C ASP A 418 6.59 -1.67 -15.26
N PRO A 419 6.00 -2.22 -14.17
CA PRO A 419 5.51 -3.57 -14.32
C PRO A 419 4.48 -3.38 -15.42
N GLN A 420 4.82 -3.71 -16.67
CA GLN A 420 3.83 -3.93 -17.71
C GLN A 420 2.78 -4.81 -17.05
N PRO A 421 1.62 -4.26 -16.62
CA PRO A 421 0.65 -5.06 -15.93
C PRO A 421 0.23 -6.11 -16.95
N ASP A 422 -0.05 -7.33 -16.51
CA ASP A 422 -0.76 -8.25 -17.39
C ASP A 422 -2.14 -7.65 -17.65
N THR A 423 -2.22 -6.88 -18.74
CA THR A 423 -3.44 -6.23 -19.22
C THR A 423 -4.25 -7.18 -20.10
N THR A 424 -3.84 -8.45 -20.20
CA THR A 424 -4.56 -9.48 -20.93
C THR A 424 -5.48 -10.22 -19.94
N PRO A 425 -6.76 -9.84 -19.82
CA PRO A 425 -7.69 -10.61 -19.02
C PRO A 425 -7.75 -12.06 -19.53
N PRO A 426 -7.88 -13.06 -18.64
CA PRO A 426 -8.15 -14.42 -19.08
C PRO A 426 -9.42 -14.46 -19.92
N ALA A 427 -9.47 -15.37 -20.91
CA ALA A 427 -10.68 -15.57 -21.69
C ALA A 427 -11.88 -15.86 -20.76
N PRO A 428 -13.04 -15.24 -20.99
CA PRO A 428 -14.22 -15.49 -20.18
C PRO A 428 -14.56 -16.99 -20.20
N PRO A 429 -15.01 -17.58 -19.07
CA PRO A 429 -15.34 -18.99 -19.01
C PRO A 429 -16.44 -19.31 -20.03
N THR A 430 -16.13 -20.21 -20.96
CA THR A 430 -17.12 -20.71 -21.92
C THR A 430 -18.00 -21.77 -21.26
N GLY A 431 -19.32 -21.59 -21.28
CA GLY A 431 -20.29 -22.61 -20.86
C GLY A 431 -21.14 -22.28 -19.62
N VAL A 432 -21.03 -21.07 -19.05
CA VAL A 432 -21.95 -20.63 -17.99
C VAL A 432 -23.31 -20.30 -18.61
N LYS A 433 -24.30 -21.13 -18.37
CA LYS A 433 -25.71 -20.78 -18.58
C LYS A 433 -26.26 -20.33 -17.22
N VAL A 434 -26.59 -19.05 -17.10
CA VAL A 434 -27.47 -18.58 -16.03
C VAL A 434 -28.85 -19.14 -16.36
N GLN A 435 -29.40 -19.98 -15.49
CA GLN A 435 -30.80 -20.40 -15.57
C GLN A 435 -31.69 -19.36 -14.88
#